data_AF-A0AA95KLP2-F1
#
_entry.id   AF-A0AA95KLP2-F1
#
_cell.length_a   1.000
_cell.length_b   1.000
_cell.length_c   1.000
_cell.angle_alpha   90.00
_cell.angle_beta   90.00
_cell.angle_gamma   90.00
#
_symmetry.space_group_name_H-M   'P 1'
#
loop_
_entity.id
_entity.type
_entity.pdbx_description
1 polymer ?
#
loop_
_entity_poly.entity_id
_entity_poly.type
_entity_poly.pdbx_seq_one_letter_code
_entity_poly.pdbx_strand_id
1 'polypeptide(L)'
;MDNTADILLDNIMRVMSGEYFGQTKAAAIVGGKKKLERLIESGKIEAVKPRNSQNGKWFCNAAQVLMHCRNMRKTGKTGKKKQE
;
A
#
# COMPACT_ATOMS: atom_id res chain seq x y z
N MET A 1 29.10 -10.00 -5.12
CA MET A 1 28.00 -9.85 -4.15
C MET A 1 26.72 -9.97 -4.95
N ASP A 2 25.94 -11.01 -4.68
CA ASP A 2 24.76 -11.35 -5.47
C ASP A 2 23.63 -10.35 -5.19
N ASN A 3 23.58 -9.27 -5.98
CA ASN A 3 22.50 -8.26 -5.99
C ASN A 3 21.18 -8.79 -6.59
N THR A 4 21.03 -10.11 -6.70
CA THR A 4 19.89 -10.77 -7.32
C THR A 4 18.58 -10.38 -6.64
N ALA A 5 18.57 -10.23 -5.32
CA ALA A 5 17.38 -9.80 -4.57
C ALA A 5 16.97 -8.36 -4.91
N ASP A 6 17.93 -7.44 -5.00
CA ASP A 6 17.68 -6.03 -5.33
C ASP A 6 17.21 -5.87 -6.79
N ILE A 7 17.82 -6.64 -7.71
CA ILE A 7 17.42 -6.67 -9.12
C ILE A 7 15.99 -7.22 -9.26
N LEU A 8 15.66 -8.31 -8.56
CA LEU A 8 14.30 -8.86 -8.57
C LEU A 8 13.29 -7.87 -7.97
N LEU A 9 13.66 -7.18 -6.88
CA LEU A 9 12.81 -6.17 -6.28
C LEU A 9 12.58 -5.00 -7.24
N ASP A 10 13.62 -4.46 -7.89
CA ASP A 10 13.48 -3.38 -8.88
C ASP A 10 12.55 -3.78 -10.03
N ASN A 11 12.75 -5.00 -10.57
CA ASN A 11 11.90 -5.52 -11.65
C ASN A 11 10.43 -5.65 -11.22
N ILE A 12 10.17 -6.17 -10.01
CA ILE A 12 8.81 -6.28 -9.47
C ILE A 12 8.19 -4.89 -9.31
N MET A 13 8.94 -3.94 -8.74
CA MET A 13 8.44 -2.58 -8.49
C MET A 13 8.19 -1.82 -9.79
N ARG A 14 9.03 -2.00 -10.82
CA ARG A 14 8.82 -1.45 -12.17
C ARG A 14 7.53 -1.97 -12.80
N VAL A 15 7.31 -3.29 -12.78
CA VAL A 15 6.07 -3.88 -13.31
C VAL A 15 4.86 -3.36 -12.54
N MET A 16 4.93 -3.33 -11.21
CA MET A 16 3.84 -2.86 -10.35
C MET A 16 3.58 -1.35 -10.48
N SER A 17 4.52 -0.56 -11.00
CA SER A 17 4.32 0.88 -11.21
C SER A 17 3.26 1.18 -12.27
N GLY A 18 3.01 0.25 -13.20
CA GLY A 18 1.94 0.35 -14.20
C GLY A 18 0.60 -0.20 -13.74
N GLU A 19 0.58 -0.89 -12.59
CA GLU A 19 -0.59 -1.58 -12.07
C GLU A 19 -1.27 -0.76 -10.97
N TYR A 20 -2.57 -1.03 -10.77
CA TYR A 20 -3.36 -0.36 -9.76
C TYR A 20 -4.14 -1.34 -8.87
N PHE A 21 -4.19 -1.05 -7.57
CA PHE A 21 -5.01 -1.77 -6.62
C PHE A 21 -6.30 -1.01 -6.32
N GLY A 22 -7.41 -1.74 -6.22
CA GLY A 22 -8.63 -1.17 -5.65
C GLY A 22 -8.43 -0.79 -4.17
N GLN A 23 -9.17 0.22 -3.71
CA GLN A 23 -9.09 0.76 -2.35
C GLN A 23 -9.03 -0.30 -1.24
N THR A 24 -9.90 -1.32 -1.26
CA THR A 24 -9.94 -2.38 -0.24
C THR A 24 -8.64 -3.16 -0.17
N LYS A 25 -8.07 -3.51 -1.34
CA LYS A 25 -6.82 -4.27 -1.44
C LYS A 25 -5.64 -3.41 -0.99
N ALA A 26 -5.59 -2.16 -1.45
CA ALA A 26 -4.56 -1.21 -1.03
C ALA A 26 -4.57 -0.99 0.49
N ALA A 27 -5.75 -0.81 1.08
CA ALA A 27 -5.91 -0.64 2.52
C ALA A 27 -5.41 -1.87 3.30
N ALA A 28 -5.74 -3.08 2.85
CA ALA A 28 -5.27 -4.31 3.48
C ALA A 28 -3.73 -4.43 3.47
N ILE A 29 -3.08 -4.03 2.36
CA ILE A 29 -1.62 -4.10 2.19
C ILE A 29 -0.89 -3.09 3.09
N VAL A 30 -1.33 -1.81 3.11
CA VAL A 30 -0.66 -0.77 3.92
C VAL A 30 -0.92 -0.94 5.42
N GLY A 31 -1.98 -1.67 5.80
CA GLY A 31 -2.36 -1.96 7.18
C GLY A 31 -3.58 -1.21 7.70
N GLY A 32 -4.42 -0.68 6.81
CA GLY A 32 -5.74 -0.12 7.13
C GLY A 32 -6.12 1.09 6.28
N LYS A 33 -7.42 1.39 6.23
CA LYS A 33 -7.99 2.49 5.43
C LYS A 33 -7.46 3.87 5.86
N LYS A 34 -7.44 4.15 7.17
CA LYS A 34 -6.93 5.43 7.70
C LYS A 34 -5.48 5.71 7.30
N LYS A 35 -4.64 4.67 7.29
CA LYS A 35 -3.24 4.81 6.87
C LYS A 35 -3.14 5.04 5.36
N LEU A 36 -3.95 4.33 4.57
CA LEU A 36 -4.04 4.56 3.12
C LEU A 36 -4.45 6.01 2.81
N GLU A 37 -5.51 6.51 3.44
CA GLU A 37 -6.01 7.88 3.25
C GLU A 37 -4.93 8.91 3.57
N ARG A 38 -4.22 8.79 4.70
CA ARG A 38 -3.09 9.66 5.04
C ARG A 38 -1.95 9.62 4.02
N LEU A 39 -1.65 8.46 3.45
CA LEU A 39 -0.62 8.31 2.42
C LEU A 39 -1.03 8.96 1.10
N ILE A 40 -2.31 8.91 0.76
CA ILE A 40 -2.88 9.60 -0.41
C ILE A 40 -2.87 11.12 -0.18
N GLU A 41 -3.35 11.59 0.97
CA GLU A 41 -3.36 13.02 1.34
C GLU A 41 -1.96 13.63 1.39
N SER A 42 -0.96 12.85 1.79
CA SER A 42 0.45 13.29 1.79
C SER A 42 1.14 13.16 0.42
N GLY A 43 0.43 12.74 -0.63
CA GLY A 43 0.97 12.60 -1.99
C GLY A 43 1.95 11.45 -2.17
N LYS A 44 2.02 10.50 -1.23
CA LYS A 44 2.91 9.32 -1.30
C LYS A 44 2.33 8.19 -2.12
N ILE A 45 1.00 8.12 -2.19
CA ILE A 45 0.27 7.16 -3.01
C ILE A 45 -0.65 7.95 -3.93
N GLU A 46 -0.42 7.82 -5.23
CA GLU A 46 -1.30 8.31 -6.28
C GLU A 46 -2.56 7.47 -6.30
N ALA A 47 -3.70 8.14 -6.19
CA ALA A 47 -5.01 7.54 -6.29
C ALA A 47 -5.78 8.17 -7.45
N VAL A 48 -6.16 7.33 -8.41
CA VAL A 48 -6.92 7.72 -9.59
C VAL A 48 -8.37 7.30 -9.42
N LYS A 49 -9.28 8.20 -9.77
CA LYS A 49 -10.71 7.93 -9.89
C LYS A 49 -11.08 7.96 -11.38
N PRO A 50 -11.18 6.81 -12.07
CA PRO A 50 -11.42 6.75 -13.52
C PRO A 50 -12.82 7.21 -13.94
N ARG A 51 -13.80 7.24 -13.02
CA ARG A 51 -15.13 7.76 -13.27
C ARG A 51 -15.43 8.87 -12.27
N ASN A 52 -15.74 10.08 -12.74
CA ASN A 52 -16.10 11.23 -11.91
C ASN A 52 -17.50 11.11 -11.27
N SER A 53 -17.82 9.94 -10.71
CA SER A 53 -19.02 9.71 -9.91
C SER A 53 -18.67 9.71 -8.43
N GLN A 54 -19.63 10.10 -7.58
CA GLN A 54 -19.46 10.14 -6.13
C GLN A 54 -19.08 8.75 -5.58
N ASN A 55 -19.70 7.68 -6.12
CA ASN A 55 -19.38 6.26 -5.82
C ASN A 55 -18.32 5.64 -6.73
N GLY A 56 -17.54 6.46 -7.46
CA GLY A 56 -16.46 5.96 -8.31
C GLY A 56 -15.43 5.19 -7.47
N LYS A 57 -15.08 3.97 -7.87
CA LYS A 57 -14.05 3.17 -7.22
C LYS A 57 -12.70 3.86 -7.37
N TRP A 58 -11.99 4.05 -6.26
CA TRP A 58 -10.65 4.59 -6.24
C TRP A 58 -9.65 3.46 -6.47
N PHE A 59 -8.66 3.76 -7.31
CA PHE A 59 -7.55 2.88 -7.62
C PHE A 59 -6.26 3.54 -7.20
N CYS A 60 -5.39 2.82 -6.50
CA CYS A 60 -4.13 3.31 -5.96
C CYS A 60 -2.97 2.64 -6.68
N ASN A 61 -1.90 3.39 -6.99
CA ASN A 61 -0.73 2.83 -7.65
C ASN A 61 -0.14 1.66 -6.83
N ALA A 62 0.07 0.52 -7.49
CA ALA A 62 0.45 -0.71 -6.81
C ALA A 62 1.87 -0.66 -6.24
N ALA A 63 2.84 -0.11 -6.98
CA ALA A 63 4.22 0.04 -6.50
C ALA A 63 4.29 0.90 -5.23
N GLN A 64 3.64 2.06 -5.22
CA GLN A 64 3.65 2.96 -4.07
C GLN A 64 2.96 2.35 -2.83
N VAL A 65 1.88 1.60 -3.05
CA VAL A 65 1.24 0.81 -1.99
C VAL A 65 2.19 -0.25 -1.42
N LEU A 66 2.95 -0.95 -2.27
CA LEU A 66 3.92 -1.96 -1.85
C LEU A 66 5.11 -1.34 -1.10
N MET A 67 5.60 -0.15 -1.51
CA MET A 67 6.63 0.59 -0.76
C MET A 67 6.20 0.93 0.67
N HIS A 68 4.90 1.14 0.89
CA HIS A 68 4.33 1.44 2.21
C HIS A 68 3.58 0.27 2.85
N CYS A 69 3.82 -0.96 2.35
CA CYS A 69 3.19 -2.15 2.89
C CYS A 69 3.55 -2.32 4.37
N ARG A 70 2.61 -2.89 5.13
CA ARG A 70 2.92 -3.25 6.51
C ARG A 70 3.95 -4.38 6.53
N ASN A 71 4.78 -4.43 7.57
CA ASN A 71 5.58 -5.60 7.82
C ASN A 71 4.65 -6.80 8.09
N MET A 72 4.62 -7.76 7.16
CA MET A 72 3.79 -8.96 7.27
C MET A 72 4.47 -10.07 8.07
N ARG A 73 5.76 -9.94 8.39
CA ARG A 73 6.42 -10.84 9.33
C ARG A 73 5.81 -10.57 10.71
N LYS A 74 5.21 -11.58 11.32
CA LYS A 74 4.48 -11.49 12.59
C LYS A 74 5.36 -10.82 13.66
N THR A 75 5.22 -9.52 13.87
CA THR A 75 5.54 -8.92 15.16
C THR A 75 4.42 -9.37 16.08
N GLY A 76 4.76 -10.22 17.05
CA GLY A 76 3.81 -10.71 18.06
C GLY A 76 2.94 -9.58 18.57
N LYS A 77 1.64 -9.85 18.75
CA LYS A 77 0.69 -8.90 19.33
C LYS A 77 1.28 -8.34 20.64
N THR A 78 1.84 -7.14 20.63
CA THR A 78 1.96 -6.36 21.87
C THR A 78 0.53 -5.96 22.23
N GLY A 79 -0.12 -6.81 23.01
CA GLY A 79 -1.41 -6.54 23.60
C GLY A 79 -1.34 -5.19 24.31
N LYS A 80 -2.20 -4.28 23.90
CA LYS A 80 -2.40 -3.01 24.58
C LYS A 80 -3.00 -3.33 25.94
N LYS A 81 -2.17 -3.46 27.00
CA LYS A 81 -2.66 -3.55 28.38
C LYS A 81 -3.48 -2.28 28.65
N LYS A 82 -4.79 -2.46 28.83
CA LYS A 82 -5.67 -1.45 29.40
C LYS A 82 -5.19 -1.26 30.85
N GLN A 83 -4.64 -0.11 31.19
CA GLN A 83 -4.46 0.30 32.59
C GLN A 83 -5.85 0.70 33.09
N GLU A 84 -6.24 0.09 34.20
CA GLU A 84 -7.41 0.41 35.01
C GLU A 84 -6.92 1.12 36.27
#